data_AF-A0A4Q3FVU0-F1
#
_entry.id   AF-A0A4Q3FVU0-F1
#
_cell.length_a   1.000
_cell.length_b   1.000
_cell.length_c   1.000
_cell.angle_alpha   90.00
_cell.angle_beta   90.00
_cell.angle_gamma   90.00
#
_symmetry.space_group_name_H-M   'P 1'
#
loop_
_entity.id
_entity.type
_entity.pdbx_description
1 polymer ?
#
loop_
_entity_poly.entity_id
_entity_poly.type
_entity_poly.pdbx_seq_one_letter_code
_entity_poly.pdbx_strand_id
1 'polypeptide(L)'
;MVNAALNINGKVDRNALYKMFSPDQILTFQPEIGEAAMGFGGFHQGLEYAMIGMLDSPHFLLRMERAEPDPQQPGATRLDGWSKAVRLSYFLTNTTPDAELLRAAAQGELHNEQGLARQVDRLLASPRLASSVRAFFWDMFQFDGFNDLFKDPAIYPAYTTAVARDAQEQTLRTVVSLLVTQQGDYRDLFTTRETWLSRPLGILYRMPVATRNGWERGEYPANSQRAGILTDVSMLALHSHPGRSSPTLRGKS
;
A
#
# COMPACT_ATOMS: atom_id res chain seq x y z
N MET A 1 3.00 -11.91 5.73
CA MET A 1 3.22 -10.92 6.80
C MET A 1 4.70 -10.76 7.16
N VAL A 2 5.57 -10.49 6.17
CA VAL A 2 6.98 -10.11 6.42
C VAL A 2 7.31 -9.03 5.38
N ASN A 3 7.10 -7.75 5.71
CA ASN A 3 7.47 -6.65 4.81
C ASN A 3 7.49 -5.27 5.51
N ALA A 4 7.92 -5.20 6.77
CA ALA A 4 7.95 -3.91 7.47
C ALA A 4 9.06 -2.97 6.93
N ALA A 5 10.15 -3.53 6.39
CA ALA A 5 11.35 -2.79 5.96
C ALA A 5 11.49 -2.59 4.43
N LEU A 6 10.69 -3.28 3.62
CA LEU A 6 10.82 -3.25 2.16
C LEU A 6 9.77 -2.33 1.54
N ASN A 7 10.22 -1.44 0.65
CA ASN A 7 9.30 -0.69 -0.21
C ASN A 7 8.65 -1.60 -1.26
N ILE A 8 7.74 -1.06 -2.07
CA ILE A 8 7.02 -1.77 -3.15
C ILE A 8 7.91 -2.50 -4.17
N ASN A 9 9.23 -2.27 -4.17
CA ASN A 9 10.21 -2.93 -5.03
C ASN A 9 11.10 -3.93 -4.28
N GLY A 10 10.74 -4.33 -3.06
CA GLY A 10 11.55 -5.26 -2.26
C GLY A 10 12.88 -4.67 -1.79
N LYS A 11 13.03 -3.34 -1.76
CA LYS A 11 14.26 -2.66 -1.31
C LYS A 11 14.09 -2.12 0.09
N VAL A 12 15.09 -2.38 0.94
CA VAL A 12 15.20 -1.79 2.28
C VAL A 12 15.24 -0.27 2.12
N ASP A 13 14.29 0.43 2.75
CA ASP A 13 14.34 1.89 2.82
C ASP A 13 15.62 2.30 3.58
N ARG A 14 16.53 3.03 2.92
CA ARG A 14 17.80 3.50 3.51
C ARG A 14 17.59 4.28 4.81
N ASN A 15 16.39 4.80 5.04
CA ASN A 15 16.03 5.51 6.27
C ASN A 15 15.38 4.63 7.35
N ALA A 16 15.11 3.35 7.10
CA ALA A 16 14.41 2.47 8.04
C ALA A 16 15.20 2.25 9.34
N LEU A 17 16.52 2.05 9.23
CA LEU A 17 17.40 1.78 10.38
C LEU A 17 17.45 2.94 11.38
N TYR A 18 17.38 4.19 10.91
CA TYR A 18 17.50 5.37 11.78
C TYR A 18 16.17 5.84 12.37
N LYS A 19 15.03 5.30 11.93
CA LYS A 19 13.69 5.87 12.20
C LYS A 19 12.69 4.92 12.87
N MET A 20 13.02 3.64 13.00
CA MET A 20 12.16 2.65 13.65
C MET A 20 12.46 2.47 15.15
N PHE A 21 13.63 2.90 15.62
CA PHE A 21 14.03 2.75 17.01
C PHE A 21 13.87 4.08 17.76
N SER A 22 13.23 4.05 18.93
CA SER A 22 13.32 5.17 19.87
C SER A 22 14.78 5.33 20.34
N PRO A 23 15.19 6.52 20.82
CA PRO A 23 16.53 6.71 21.40
C PRO A 23 16.90 5.63 22.43
N ASP A 24 15.94 5.21 23.25
CA ASP A 24 16.13 4.16 24.27
C ASP A 24 16.36 2.77 23.67
N GLN A 25 15.78 2.47 22.50
CA GLN A 25 16.00 1.19 21.81
C GLN A 25 17.38 1.12 21.19
N ILE A 26 17.91 2.23 20.65
CA ILE A 26 19.29 2.29 20.14
C ILE A 26 20.29 1.94 21.27
N LEU A 27 20.00 2.38 22.49
CA LEU A 27 20.81 2.06 23.67
C LEU A 27 20.69 0.59 24.09
N THR A 28 19.57 -0.07 23.77
CA THR A 28 19.36 -1.49 24.10
C THR A 28 20.28 -2.41 23.29
N PHE A 29 20.65 -2.02 22.06
CA PHE A 29 21.55 -2.81 21.19
C PHE A 29 23.05 -2.54 21.44
N GLN A 30 23.42 -1.56 22.27
CA GLN A 30 24.82 -1.24 22.57
C GLN A 30 25.64 -2.40 23.19
N PRO A 31 25.10 -3.19 24.14
CA PRO A 31 25.84 -4.30 24.73
C PRO A 31 26.15 -5.39 23.70
N GLU A 32 25.20 -5.68 22.83
CA GLU A 32 25.28 -6.71 21.78
C GLU A 32 26.29 -6.32 20.69
N ILE A 33 26.36 -5.02 20.34
CA ILE A 33 27.43 -4.46 19.48
C ILE A 33 28.81 -4.64 20.12
N GLY A 34 28.92 -4.39 21.43
CA GLY A 34 30.17 -4.51 22.18
C GLY A 34 30.70 -5.94 22.29
N GLU A 35 29.81 -6.91 22.54
CA GLU A 35 30.15 -8.33 22.58
C GLU A 35 30.52 -8.88 21.19
N ALA A 36 29.79 -8.49 20.14
CA ALA A 36 30.07 -8.93 18.78
C ALA A 36 31.43 -8.39 18.26
N ALA A 37 31.80 -7.15 18.64
CA ALA A 37 33.09 -6.56 18.30
C ALA A 37 34.28 -7.28 18.96
N MET A 38 34.09 -7.87 20.14
CA MET A 38 35.14 -8.59 20.87
C MET A 38 35.24 -10.08 20.47
N GLY A 39 34.16 -10.70 20.00
CA GLY A 39 34.10 -12.14 19.71
C GLY A 39 34.43 -12.57 18.27
N PHE A 40 34.24 -11.70 17.27
CA PHE A 40 34.14 -12.14 15.85
C PHE A 40 35.25 -11.63 14.90
N GLY A 41 36.47 -11.41 15.39
CA GLY A 41 37.64 -11.27 14.50
C GLY A 41 37.90 -9.88 13.91
N GLY A 42 37.26 -8.82 14.41
CA GLY A 42 37.58 -7.42 14.11
C GLY A 42 36.37 -6.48 14.12
N PHE A 43 36.62 -5.17 14.13
CA PHE A 43 35.57 -4.14 14.20
C PHE A 43 34.50 -4.26 13.09
N HIS A 44 34.91 -4.47 11.85
CA HIS A 44 33.98 -4.56 10.72
C HIS A 44 33.06 -5.77 10.81
N GLN A 45 33.58 -6.90 11.27
CA GLN A 45 32.82 -8.14 11.40
C GLN A 45 31.88 -8.09 12.61
N GLY A 46 32.31 -7.48 13.71
CA GLY A 46 31.42 -7.16 14.83
C GLY A 46 30.29 -6.20 14.44
N LEU A 47 30.58 -5.18 13.62
CA LEU A 47 29.56 -4.28 13.09
C LEU A 47 28.57 -5.00 12.16
N GLU A 48 29.04 -5.92 11.32
CA GLU A 48 28.19 -6.75 10.46
C GLU A 48 27.24 -7.61 11.30
N TYR A 49 27.74 -8.33 12.30
CA TYR A 49 26.90 -9.14 13.20
C TYR A 49 25.92 -8.30 14.01
N ALA A 50 26.34 -7.13 14.49
CA ALA A 50 25.44 -6.20 15.15
C ALA A 50 24.31 -5.74 14.23
N MET A 51 24.62 -5.36 12.98
CA MET A 51 23.61 -4.98 12.01
C MET A 51 22.65 -6.14 11.70
N ILE A 52 23.17 -7.36 11.56
CA ILE A 52 22.34 -8.56 11.37
C ILE A 52 21.41 -8.75 12.58
N GLY A 53 21.93 -8.69 13.81
CA GLY A 53 21.14 -8.82 15.03
C GLY A 53 20.07 -7.74 15.16
N MET A 54 20.39 -6.49 14.81
CA MET A 54 19.42 -5.39 14.78
C MET A 54 18.33 -5.62 13.73
N LEU A 55 18.70 -6.09 12.53
CA LEU A 55 17.76 -6.35 11.43
C LEU A 55 16.89 -7.59 11.66
N ASP A 56 17.37 -8.57 12.43
CA ASP A 56 16.63 -9.80 12.77
C ASP A 56 15.83 -9.67 14.08
N SER A 57 16.02 -8.57 14.81
CA SER A 57 15.28 -8.30 16.04
C SER A 57 13.77 -8.21 15.78
N PRO A 58 12.91 -8.79 16.63
CA PRO A 58 11.47 -8.60 16.57
C PRO A 58 11.06 -7.12 16.61
N HIS A 59 11.83 -6.26 17.28
CA HIS A 59 11.58 -4.82 17.32
C HIS A 59 11.79 -4.12 15.97
N PHE A 60 12.60 -4.71 15.08
CA PHE A 60 12.78 -4.23 13.70
C PHE A 60 11.78 -4.87 12.74
N LEU A 61 11.60 -6.19 12.85
CA LEU A 61 10.73 -6.96 11.95
C LEU A 61 9.25 -6.66 12.17
N LEU A 62 8.86 -6.35 13.41
CA LEU A 62 7.48 -6.11 13.81
C LEU A 62 7.27 -4.64 14.22
N ARG A 63 6.13 -4.09 13.81
CA ARG A 63 5.68 -2.76 14.28
C ARG A 63 5.04 -2.92 15.64
N MET A 64 5.86 -2.89 16.69
CA MET A 64 5.40 -2.95 18.07
C MET A 64 4.88 -1.58 18.51
N GLU A 65 3.58 -1.49 18.75
CA GLU A 65 2.94 -0.29 19.27
C GLU A 65 3.05 -0.24 20.79
N ARG A 66 3.34 0.95 21.34
CA ARG A 66 3.48 1.17 22.78
C ARG A 66 2.37 2.05 23.31
N ALA A 67 1.78 1.59 24.40
CA ALA A 67 0.83 2.37 25.18
C ALA A 67 1.54 3.04 26.36
N GLU A 68 1.12 4.26 26.69
CA GLU A 68 1.54 5.03 27.86
C GLU A 68 0.29 5.41 28.68
N PRO A 69 0.41 5.70 29.98
CA PRO A 69 -0.71 6.21 30.77
C PRO A 69 -1.29 7.48 30.15
N ASP A 70 -2.63 7.60 30.09
CA ASP A 70 -3.27 8.79 29.56
C ASP A 70 -3.34 9.90 30.63
N PRO A 71 -2.67 11.05 30.45
CA PRO A 71 -2.75 12.16 31.40
C PRO A 71 -4.16 12.75 31.53
N GLN A 72 -5.02 12.58 30.53
CA GLN A 72 -6.39 13.11 30.51
C GLN A 72 -7.42 12.13 31.08
N GLN A 73 -7.07 10.85 31.20
CA GLN A 73 -7.98 9.81 31.67
C GLN A 73 -7.27 8.87 32.66
N PRO A 74 -7.33 9.16 33.97
CA PRO A 74 -6.70 8.33 34.99
C PRO A 74 -7.16 6.87 34.91
N GLY A 75 -6.20 5.93 34.84
CA GLY A 75 -6.46 4.50 34.71
C GLY A 75 -6.63 4.01 33.26
N ALA A 76 -6.68 4.91 32.29
CA ALA A 76 -6.63 4.57 30.86
C ALA A 76 -5.19 4.66 30.32
N THR A 77 -4.96 3.99 29.20
CA THR A 77 -3.73 4.11 28.42
C THR A 77 -4.04 4.65 27.03
N ARG A 78 -3.06 5.34 26.45
CA ARG A 78 -3.11 5.89 25.09
C ARG A 78 -1.88 5.46 24.32
N LEU A 79 -1.96 5.49 22.99
CA LEU A 79 -0.80 5.25 22.14
C LEU A 79 0.22 6.39 22.30
N ASP A 80 1.50 6.05 22.45
CA ASP A 80 2.56 7.06 22.53
C ASP A 80 2.74 7.82 21.19
N GLY A 81 3.40 8.98 21.23
CA GLY A 81 3.58 9.84 20.06
C GLY A 81 4.30 9.13 18.90
N TRP A 82 5.31 8.31 19.20
CA TRP A 82 6.11 7.63 18.17
C TRP A 82 5.32 6.53 17.45
N SER A 83 4.56 5.74 18.20
CA SER A 83 3.69 4.70 17.68
C SER A 83 2.54 5.31 16.87
N LYS A 84 2.00 6.47 17.28
CA LYS A 84 1.07 7.25 16.45
C LYS A 84 1.68 7.68 15.13
N ALA A 85 2.90 8.22 15.14
CA ALA A 85 3.60 8.61 13.93
C ALA A 85 3.80 7.43 12.96
N VAL A 86 4.26 6.29 13.47
CA VAL A 86 4.42 5.05 12.68
C VAL A 86 3.09 4.59 12.10
N ARG A 87 2.02 4.55 12.91
CA ARG A 87 0.70 4.16 12.44
C ARG A 87 0.20 5.08 11.32
N LEU A 88 0.31 6.39 11.49
CA LEU A 88 -0.09 7.39 10.48
C LEU A 88 0.71 7.25 9.18
N SER A 89 2.04 7.12 9.27
CA SER A 89 2.90 7.07 8.08
C SER A 89 2.61 5.84 7.23
N TYR A 90 2.45 4.67 7.85
CA TYR A 90 2.16 3.45 7.12
C TYR A 90 0.72 3.37 6.64
N PHE A 91 -0.23 3.90 7.42
CA PHE A 91 -1.62 3.93 7.00
C PHE A 91 -1.85 4.84 5.80
N LEU A 92 -1.32 6.07 5.83
CA LEU A 92 -1.59 7.08 4.79
C LEU A 92 -0.58 7.06 3.64
N THR A 93 0.68 6.76 3.94
CA THR A 93 1.79 6.88 2.96
C THR A 93 2.58 5.59 2.75
N ASN A 94 2.16 4.48 3.37
CA ASN A 94 2.75 3.14 3.24
C ASN A 94 4.29 3.12 3.34
N THR A 95 4.84 3.88 4.29
CA THR A 95 6.29 4.05 4.45
C THR A 95 6.62 4.53 5.87
N THR A 96 7.92 4.61 6.17
CA THR A 96 8.43 5.08 7.47
C THR A 96 8.06 6.55 7.71
N PRO A 97 7.89 6.99 8.97
CA PRO A 97 7.65 8.39 9.29
C PRO A 97 8.74 9.31 8.72
N ASP A 98 8.33 10.45 8.17
CA ASP A 98 9.28 11.49 7.80
C ASP A 98 9.75 12.30 9.03
N ALA A 99 10.76 13.14 8.83
CA ALA A 99 11.36 13.91 9.91
C ALA A 99 10.36 14.87 10.57
N GLU A 100 9.40 15.40 9.80
CA GLU A 100 8.40 16.31 10.35
C GLU A 100 7.42 15.57 11.27
N LEU A 101 6.96 14.39 10.86
CA LEU A 101 6.07 13.56 11.68
C LEU A 101 6.76 13.07 12.96
N LEU A 102 8.05 12.72 12.88
CA LEU A 102 8.87 12.35 14.04
C LEU A 102 9.08 13.54 14.99
N ARG A 103 9.30 14.76 14.46
CA ARG A 103 9.38 15.97 15.28
C ARG A 103 8.04 16.25 15.99
N ALA A 104 6.92 16.13 15.28
CA ALA A 104 5.59 16.29 15.86
C ALA A 104 5.33 15.25 16.98
N ALA A 105 5.77 14.00 16.79
CA ALA A 105 5.72 12.98 17.84
C ALA A 105 6.56 13.37 19.06
N ALA A 106 7.81 13.79 18.85
CA ALA A 106 8.74 14.17 19.93
C ALA A 106 8.24 15.37 20.74
N GLN A 107 7.55 16.31 20.09
CA GLN A 107 6.97 17.50 20.73
C GLN A 107 5.60 17.25 21.35
N GLY A 108 5.08 16.02 21.29
CA GLY A 108 3.77 15.65 21.79
C GLY A 108 2.60 16.22 20.98
N GLU A 109 2.85 16.78 19.79
CA GLU A 109 1.83 17.40 18.95
C GLU A 109 0.78 16.38 18.48
N LEU A 110 1.14 15.12 18.34
CA LEU A 110 0.22 14.03 17.94
C LEU A 110 -0.78 13.62 19.03
N HIS A 111 -0.67 14.19 20.23
CA HIS A 111 -1.65 14.00 21.30
C HIS A 111 -2.71 15.09 21.34
N ASN A 112 -2.51 16.20 20.64
CA ASN A 112 -3.52 17.23 20.51
C ASN A 112 -4.21 17.12 19.14
N GLU A 113 -5.50 17.43 19.12
CA GLU A 113 -6.36 17.24 17.94
C GLU A 113 -5.88 18.10 16.76
N GLN A 114 -5.49 19.35 17.00
CA GLN A 114 -5.04 20.28 15.96
C GLN A 114 -3.72 19.86 15.29
N GLY A 115 -2.77 19.33 16.07
CA GLY A 115 -1.48 18.82 15.63
C GLY A 115 -1.63 17.52 14.87
N LEU A 116 -2.50 16.63 15.36
CA LEU A 116 -2.87 15.41 14.65
C LEU A 116 -3.52 15.73 13.29
N ALA A 117 -4.55 16.58 13.28
CA ALA A 117 -5.27 16.96 12.05
C ALA A 117 -4.32 17.55 11.00
N ARG A 118 -3.46 18.48 11.41
CA ARG A 118 -2.44 19.07 10.53
C ARG A 118 -1.49 18.03 9.92
N GLN A 119 -1.04 17.04 10.69
CA GLN A 119 -0.19 15.98 10.15
C GLN A 119 -0.96 15.02 9.24
N VAL A 120 -2.23 14.74 9.53
CA VAL A 120 -3.12 13.96 8.64
C VAL A 120 -3.31 14.68 7.32
N ASP A 121 -3.69 15.95 7.32
CA ASP A 121 -3.89 16.76 6.11
C ASP A 121 -2.63 16.81 5.25
N ARG A 122 -1.46 16.99 5.88
CA ARG A 122 -0.17 16.99 5.20
C ARG A 122 0.13 15.64 4.54
N LEU A 123 -0.11 14.53 5.24
CA LEU A 123 0.12 13.18 4.70
C LEU A 123 -0.88 12.84 3.59
N LEU A 124 -2.12 13.31 3.69
CA LEU A 124 -3.13 13.18 2.62
C LEU A 124 -2.77 14.00 1.38
N ALA A 125 -2.15 15.18 1.55
CA ALA A 125 -1.63 15.98 0.45
C ALA A 125 -0.32 15.44 -0.16
N SER A 126 0.25 14.38 0.40
CA SER A 126 1.52 13.81 -0.06
C SER A 126 1.38 13.16 -1.44
N PRO A 127 2.36 13.34 -2.35
CA PRO A 127 2.39 12.60 -3.60
C PRO A 127 2.49 11.08 -3.40
N ARG A 128 2.85 10.62 -2.19
CA ARG A 128 2.89 9.19 -1.84
C ARG A 128 1.51 8.58 -1.65
N LEU A 129 0.48 9.38 -1.33
CA LEU A 129 -0.88 8.87 -1.09
C LEU A 129 -1.38 8.03 -2.27
N ALA A 130 -1.14 8.48 -3.50
CA ALA A 130 -1.53 7.74 -4.70
C ALA A 130 -0.93 6.32 -4.74
N SER A 131 0.36 6.18 -4.44
CA SER A 131 1.03 4.88 -4.40
C SER A 131 0.53 4.01 -3.24
N SER A 132 0.21 4.61 -2.10
CA SER A 132 -0.33 3.91 -0.92
C SER A 132 -1.73 3.37 -1.17
N VAL A 133 -2.60 4.17 -1.76
CA VAL A 133 -3.94 3.74 -2.21
C VAL A 133 -3.80 2.61 -3.22
N ARG A 134 -2.90 2.72 -4.20
CA ARG A 134 -2.67 1.62 -5.15
C ARG A 134 -2.25 0.32 -4.48
N ALA A 135 -1.32 0.38 -3.53
CA ALA A 135 -0.87 -0.81 -2.80
C ALA A 135 -2.02 -1.43 -1.97
N PHE A 136 -2.78 -0.61 -1.25
CA PHE A 136 -3.93 -1.09 -0.49
C PHE A 136 -4.96 -1.80 -1.38
N PHE A 137 -5.34 -1.21 -2.52
CA PHE A 137 -6.32 -1.81 -3.42
C PHE A 137 -5.77 -3.00 -4.22
N TRP A 138 -4.47 -3.04 -4.49
CA TRP A 138 -3.81 -4.24 -5.05
C TRP A 138 -4.02 -5.45 -4.13
N ASP A 139 -3.73 -5.27 -2.84
CA ASP A 139 -3.89 -6.32 -1.83
C ASP A 139 -5.37 -6.64 -1.58
N MET A 140 -6.21 -5.61 -1.43
CA MET A 140 -7.64 -5.76 -1.15
C MET A 140 -8.37 -6.53 -2.27
N PHE A 141 -8.01 -6.29 -3.53
CA PHE A 141 -8.57 -7.02 -4.67
C PHE A 141 -7.81 -8.31 -5.00
N GLN A 142 -6.80 -8.66 -4.21
CA GLN A 142 -6.00 -9.89 -4.37
C GLN A 142 -5.39 -10.01 -5.77
N PHE A 143 -4.87 -8.91 -6.31
CA PHE A 143 -4.30 -8.89 -7.66
C PHE A 143 -3.05 -9.76 -7.82
N ASP A 144 -2.42 -10.20 -6.73
CA ASP A 144 -1.42 -11.28 -6.77
C ASP A 144 -1.93 -12.57 -7.42
N GLY A 145 -3.24 -12.82 -7.39
CA GLY A 145 -3.86 -13.97 -8.06
C GLY A 145 -3.72 -13.95 -9.58
N PHE A 146 -3.34 -12.82 -10.19
CA PHE A 146 -3.02 -12.75 -11.61
C PHE A 146 -1.76 -13.53 -12.00
N ASN A 147 -0.87 -13.82 -11.06
CA ASN A 147 0.33 -14.62 -11.31
C ASN A 147 0.00 -16.04 -11.77
N ASP A 148 -1.12 -16.59 -11.27
CA ASP A 148 -1.59 -17.95 -11.58
C ASP A 148 -2.84 -17.95 -12.46
N LEU A 149 -3.31 -16.78 -12.90
CA LEU A 149 -4.55 -16.64 -13.64
C LEU A 149 -4.38 -17.09 -15.09
N PHE A 150 -5.09 -18.17 -15.44
CA PHE A 150 -5.16 -18.68 -16.81
C PHE A 150 -6.58 -18.56 -17.39
N LYS A 151 -6.66 -18.17 -18.68
CA LYS A 151 -7.89 -18.21 -19.49
C LYS A 151 -7.64 -19.03 -20.74
N ASP A 152 -8.62 -19.84 -21.11
CA ASP A 152 -8.54 -20.68 -22.31
C ASP A 152 -8.51 -19.77 -23.56
N PRO A 153 -7.41 -19.75 -24.34
CA PRO A 153 -7.29 -18.88 -25.50
C PRO A 153 -8.21 -19.28 -26.66
N ALA A 154 -8.70 -20.53 -26.71
CA ALA A 154 -9.69 -20.95 -27.69
C ALA A 154 -11.06 -20.34 -27.41
N ILE A 155 -11.38 -20.09 -26.13
CA ILE A 155 -12.64 -19.47 -25.69
C ILE A 155 -12.52 -17.95 -25.62
N TYR A 156 -11.38 -17.45 -25.12
CA TYR A 156 -11.13 -16.02 -24.87
C TYR A 156 -9.89 -15.52 -25.62
N PRO A 157 -9.88 -15.52 -26.97
CA PRO A 157 -8.68 -15.18 -27.76
C PRO A 157 -8.21 -13.74 -27.59
N ALA A 158 -9.09 -12.82 -27.17
CA ALA A 158 -8.74 -11.44 -26.88
C ALA A 158 -8.08 -11.24 -25.51
N TYR A 159 -8.15 -12.24 -24.61
CA TYR A 159 -7.55 -12.17 -23.28
C TYR A 159 -6.07 -12.55 -23.33
N THR A 160 -5.23 -11.55 -23.61
CA THR A 160 -3.77 -11.70 -23.66
C THR A 160 -3.13 -11.28 -22.34
N THR A 161 -1.83 -11.58 -22.14
CA THR A 161 -1.06 -11.07 -20.98
C THR A 161 -1.07 -9.54 -20.91
N ALA A 162 -1.09 -8.86 -22.05
CA ALA A 162 -1.22 -7.40 -22.09
C ALA A 162 -2.57 -6.94 -21.56
N VAL A 163 -3.67 -7.61 -21.93
CA VAL A 163 -5.00 -7.34 -21.39
C VAL A 163 -5.06 -7.63 -19.89
N ALA A 164 -4.48 -8.73 -19.42
CA ALA A 164 -4.48 -9.08 -18.01
C ALA A 164 -3.76 -8.01 -17.16
N ARG A 165 -2.59 -7.55 -17.62
CA ARG A 165 -1.84 -6.46 -16.95
C ARG A 165 -2.60 -5.14 -17.02
N ASP A 166 -3.08 -4.77 -18.19
CA ASP A 166 -3.79 -3.50 -18.38
C ASP A 166 -5.10 -3.49 -17.58
N ALA A 167 -5.82 -4.60 -17.47
CA ALA A 167 -7.05 -4.67 -16.69
C ALA A 167 -6.81 -4.35 -15.19
N GLN A 168 -5.72 -4.86 -14.60
CA GLN A 168 -5.34 -4.51 -13.22
C GLN A 168 -5.04 -3.00 -13.10
N GLU A 169 -4.28 -2.46 -14.05
CA GLU A 169 -3.90 -1.06 -14.06
C GLU A 169 -5.09 -0.12 -14.29
N GLN A 170 -6.07 -0.51 -15.13
CA GLN A 170 -7.32 0.21 -15.34
C GLN A 170 -8.05 0.42 -14.01
N THR A 171 -8.28 -0.65 -13.26
CA THR A 171 -8.99 -0.59 -11.99
C THR A 171 -8.26 0.32 -10.99
N LEU A 172 -6.93 0.19 -10.87
CA LEU A 172 -6.14 1.04 -9.99
C LEU A 172 -6.13 2.51 -10.42
N ARG A 173 -6.15 2.81 -11.73
CA ARG A 173 -6.29 4.18 -12.24
C ARG A 173 -7.65 4.78 -11.90
N THR A 174 -8.72 4.00 -12.04
CA THR A 174 -10.07 4.43 -11.65
C THR A 174 -10.12 4.75 -10.16
N VAL A 175 -9.57 3.87 -9.31
CA VAL A 175 -9.49 4.07 -7.85
C VAL A 175 -8.72 5.34 -7.50
N VAL A 176 -7.49 5.52 -8.02
CA VAL A 176 -6.67 6.70 -7.71
C VAL A 176 -7.29 7.98 -8.26
N SER A 177 -7.87 7.92 -9.46
CA SER A 177 -8.55 9.07 -10.05
C SER A 177 -9.69 9.55 -9.15
N LEU A 178 -10.57 8.64 -8.73
CA LEU A 178 -11.71 9.01 -7.89
C LEU A 178 -11.29 9.43 -6.47
N LEU A 179 -10.53 8.58 -5.76
CA LEU A 179 -10.30 8.78 -4.34
C LEU A 179 -9.22 9.82 -4.04
N VAL A 180 -8.20 9.92 -4.89
CA VAL A 180 -7.03 10.79 -4.63
C VAL A 180 -7.11 12.06 -5.46
N THR A 181 -7.40 11.95 -6.75
CA THR A 181 -7.38 13.12 -7.65
C THR A 181 -8.67 13.94 -7.53
N GLN A 182 -9.82 13.28 -7.51
CA GLN A 182 -11.14 13.94 -7.44
C GLN A 182 -11.62 14.11 -5.99
N GLN A 183 -11.03 13.39 -5.02
CA GLN A 183 -11.48 13.34 -3.64
C GLN A 183 -12.98 12.99 -3.53
N GLY A 184 -13.44 12.08 -4.40
CA GLY A 184 -14.83 11.66 -4.51
C GLY A 184 -15.24 10.63 -3.46
N ASP A 185 -16.53 10.30 -3.45
CA ASP A 185 -17.07 9.30 -2.53
C ASP A 185 -16.61 7.90 -2.93
N TYR A 186 -16.15 7.11 -1.95
CA TYR A 186 -15.75 5.72 -2.18
C TYR A 186 -16.85 4.87 -2.82
N ARG A 187 -18.13 5.15 -2.51
CA ARG A 187 -19.29 4.43 -3.06
C ARG A 187 -19.40 4.59 -4.57
N ASP A 188 -18.86 5.67 -5.12
CA ASP A 188 -18.91 5.92 -6.56
C ASP A 188 -18.00 4.95 -7.34
N LEU A 189 -17.05 4.25 -6.69
CA LEU A 189 -16.29 3.16 -7.33
C LEU A 189 -17.20 2.06 -7.89
N PHE A 190 -18.39 1.87 -7.31
CA PHE A 190 -19.31 0.79 -7.68
C PHE A 190 -20.34 1.21 -8.72
N THR A 191 -20.43 2.50 -9.03
CA THR A 191 -21.46 3.05 -9.92
C THR A 191 -20.88 3.91 -11.04
N THR A 192 -19.62 4.36 -10.92
CA THR A 192 -18.99 5.24 -11.89
C THR A 192 -18.97 4.64 -13.29
N ARG A 193 -19.26 5.47 -14.29
CA ARG A 193 -19.10 5.11 -15.70
C ARG A 193 -17.76 5.57 -16.27
N GLU A 194 -17.06 6.43 -15.54
CA GLU A 194 -15.70 6.85 -15.90
C GLU A 194 -14.75 5.67 -15.77
N THR A 195 -13.87 5.52 -16.76
CA THR A 195 -12.87 4.46 -16.78
C THR A 195 -11.61 4.93 -17.50
N TRP A 196 -10.60 4.07 -17.50
CA TRP A 196 -9.35 4.27 -18.21
C TRP A 196 -9.16 3.17 -19.24
N LEU A 197 -8.81 3.55 -20.47
CA LEU A 197 -8.66 2.60 -21.57
C LEU A 197 -7.24 2.66 -22.11
N SER A 198 -6.63 1.48 -22.19
CA SER A 198 -5.55 1.20 -23.12
C SER A 198 -6.13 0.64 -24.42
N ARG A 199 -5.35 0.62 -25.50
CA ARG A 199 -5.80 0.03 -26.78
C ARG A 199 -6.22 -1.45 -26.68
N PRO A 200 -5.46 -2.35 -26.00
CA PRO A 200 -5.91 -3.71 -25.79
C PRO A 200 -7.28 -3.80 -25.10
N LEU A 201 -7.51 -2.97 -24.07
CA LEU A 201 -8.79 -2.92 -23.37
C LEU A 201 -9.90 -2.34 -24.26
N GLY A 202 -9.62 -1.31 -25.06
CA GLY A 202 -10.58 -0.73 -26.00
C GLY A 202 -11.18 -1.76 -26.96
N ILE A 203 -10.36 -2.68 -27.47
CA ILE A 203 -10.83 -3.80 -28.31
C ILE A 203 -11.81 -4.69 -27.54
N LEU A 204 -11.47 -5.05 -26.30
CA LEU A 204 -12.29 -5.93 -25.47
C LEU A 204 -13.61 -5.28 -25.02
N TYR A 205 -13.56 -4.00 -24.67
CA TYR A 205 -14.73 -3.20 -24.31
C TYR A 205 -15.53 -2.71 -25.52
N ARG A 206 -14.99 -2.84 -26.74
CA ARG A 206 -15.54 -2.28 -27.99
C ARG A 206 -15.72 -0.77 -27.91
N MET A 207 -14.75 -0.10 -27.30
CA MET A 207 -14.69 1.35 -27.18
C MET A 207 -13.52 1.89 -28.01
N PRO A 208 -13.72 2.97 -28.78
CA PRO A 208 -12.64 3.56 -29.57
C PRO A 208 -11.54 4.08 -28.64
N VAL A 209 -10.28 3.82 -29.00
CA VAL A 209 -9.12 4.33 -28.28
C VAL A 209 -8.17 5.03 -29.26
N ALA A 210 -8.14 6.36 -29.19
CA ALA A 210 -7.34 7.19 -30.10
C ALA A 210 -5.85 7.10 -29.76
N THR A 211 -5.53 7.01 -28.47
CA THR A 211 -4.16 6.96 -27.95
C THR A 211 -3.46 5.69 -28.41
N ARG A 212 -2.37 5.82 -29.18
CA ARG A 212 -1.62 4.67 -29.72
C ARG A 212 -0.89 3.88 -28.63
N ASN A 213 -0.23 4.58 -27.72
CA ASN A 213 0.52 4.02 -26.60
C ASN A 213 0.13 4.77 -25.33
N GLY A 214 -0.21 4.06 -24.27
CA GLY A 214 -0.61 4.65 -22.99
C GLY A 214 -2.09 4.51 -22.70
N TRP A 215 -2.63 5.50 -21.97
CA TRP A 215 -3.93 5.48 -21.34
C TRP A 215 -4.72 6.73 -21.70
N GLU A 216 -6.01 6.58 -21.93
CA GLU A 216 -6.95 7.68 -22.05
C GLU A 216 -8.14 7.48 -21.12
N ARG A 217 -8.75 8.59 -20.70
CA ARG A 217 -10.02 8.55 -19.99
C ARG A 217 -11.13 8.21 -20.98
N GLY A 218 -12.06 7.36 -20.57
CA GLY A 218 -13.26 7.04 -21.31
C GLY A 218 -14.46 6.96 -20.39
N GLU A 219 -15.64 6.85 -20.97
CA GLU A 219 -16.89 6.68 -20.24
C GLU A 219 -17.73 5.57 -20.89
N TYR A 220 -18.24 4.64 -20.08
CA TYR A 220 -19.12 3.60 -20.61
C TYR A 220 -20.43 4.23 -21.13
N PRO A 221 -20.85 3.94 -22.38
CA PRO A 221 -22.08 4.51 -22.96
C PRO A 221 -23.30 4.26 -22.08
N ALA A 222 -24.25 5.20 -21.94
CA ALA A 222 -25.36 5.09 -20.98
C ALA A 222 -26.18 3.78 -21.05
N ASN A 223 -26.29 3.17 -22.23
CA ASN A 223 -26.97 1.89 -22.45
C ASN A 223 -26.11 0.64 -22.16
N SER A 224 -24.84 0.83 -21.79
CA SER A 224 -23.94 -0.25 -21.39
C SER A 224 -24.30 -0.77 -20.00
N GLN A 225 -24.27 -2.10 -19.85
CA GLN A 225 -24.39 -2.80 -18.57
C GLN A 225 -23.13 -2.66 -17.69
N ARG A 226 -22.07 -1.98 -18.18
CA ARG A 226 -20.84 -1.74 -17.43
C ARG A 226 -20.93 -0.45 -16.65
N ALA A 227 -20.68 -0.56 -15.36
CA ALA A 227 -20.57 0.54 -14.41
C ALA A 227 -19.84 0.01 -13.17
N GLY A 228 -18.96 0.83 -12.62
CA GLY A 228 -18.14 0.50 -11.47
C GLY A 228 -17.08 -0.57 -11.72
N ILE A 229 -16.15 -0.65 -10.78
CA ILE A 229 -14.97 -1.51 -10.84
C ILE A 229 -15.31 -3.01 -10.83
N LEU A 230 -16.49 -3.40 -10.31
CA LEU A 230 -16.92 -4.81 -10.30
C LEU A 230 -17.22 -5.34 -11.71
N THR A 231 -17.41 -4.44 -12.68
CA THR A 231 -17.60 -4.79 -14.09
C THR A 231 -16.32 -4.70 -14.92
N ASP A 232 -15.19 -4.34 -14.29
CA ASP A 232 -13.88 -4.32 -14.94
C ASP A 232 -13.41 -5.73 -15.27
N VAL A 233 -12.63 -5.84 -16.35
CA VAL A 233 -12.06 -7.12 -16.82
C VAL A 233 -11.20 -7.76 -15.74
N SER A 234 -10.54 -6.97 -14.88
CA SER A 234 -9.73 -7.47 -13.78
C SER A 234 -10.55 -8.32 -12.82
N MET A 235 -11.67 -7.76 -12.33
CA MET A 235 -12.58 -8.40 -11.39
C MET A 235 -13.31 -9.58 -12.04
N LEU A 236 -13.77 -9.42 -13.29
CA LEU A 236 -14.47 -10.47 -14.02
C LEU A 236 -13.56 -11.67 -14.34
N ALA A 237 -12.30 -11.42 -14.68
CA ALA A 237 -11.34 -12.46 -15.01
C ALA A 237 -10.86 -13.19 -13.76
N LEU A 238 -10.45 -12.46 -12.71
CA LEU A 238 -9.92 -13.05 -11.48
C LEU A 238 -10.95 -13.95 -10.79
N HIS A 239 -12.22 -13.55 -10.80
CA HIS A 239 -13.31 -14.27 -10.15
C HIS A 239 -14.11 -15.15 -11.12
N SER A 240 -13.43 -15.83 -12.04
CA SER A 240 -14.05 -16.79 -12.96
C SER A 240 -13.14 -17.96 -13.33
N HIS A 241 -13.72 -19.05 -13.81
CA HIS A 241 -12.94 -20.20 -14.29
C HIS A 241 -12.22 -19.88 -15.61
N PRO A 242 -11.23 -20.69 -16.01
CA PRO A 242 -10.49 -20.47 -17.26
C PRO A 242 -11.34 -20.40 -18.53
N GLY A 243 -12.41 -21.21 -18.61
CA GLY A 243 -13.27 -21.31 -19.78
C GLY A 243 -14.72 -20.86 -19.58
N ARG A 244 -15.10 -20.36 -18.39
CA ARG A 244 -16.48 -19.91 -18.13
C ARG A 244 -16.57 -18.87 -17.03
N SER A 245 -17.59 -18.01 -17.13
CA SER A 245 -17.96 -17.08 -16.05
C SER A 245 -18.46 -17.85 -14.81
N SER A 246 -18.30 -17.27 -13.61
CA SER A 246 -18.77 -17.88 -12.36
C SER A 246 -19.37 -16.81 -11.43
N PRO A 247 -20.71 -16.75 -11.30
CA PRO A 247 -21.35 -15.88 -10.31
C PRO A 247 -20.94 -16.23 -8.87
N THR A 248 -20.71 -17.51 -8.58
CA THR A 248 -20.32 -17.97 -7.23
C THR A 248 -18.92 -17.50 -6.85
N LEU A 249 -17.95 -17.56 -7.76
CA LEU A 249 -16.60 -17.05 -7.48
C LEU A 249 -16.62 -15.52 -7.32
N ARG A 250 -17.48 -14.81 -8.08
CA ARG A 250 -17.70 -13.36 -7.93
C ARG A 250 -18.44 -12.98 -6.65
N GLY A 251 -19.21 -13.88 -6.05
CA GLY A 251 -19.92 -13.62 -4.79
C GLY A 251 -19.11 -13.95 -3.53
N LYS A 252 -17.95 -14.61 -3.69
CA LYS A 252 -17.02 -14.92 -2.59
C LYS A 252 -16.00 -13.82 -2.32
N SER A 253 -15.82 -12.89 -3.27
CA SER A 253 -14.89 -11.76 -3.21
C SER A 253 -15.36 -10.68 -2.25
#